data_AF-A0A370JZE0-F1
#
_entry.id   AF-A0A370JZE0-F1
#
_cell.length_a   1.000
_cell.length_b   1.000
_cell.length_c   1.000
_cell.angle_alpha   90.00
_cell.angle_beta   90.00
_cell.angle_gamma   90.00
#
_symmetry.space_group_name_H-M   'P 1'
#
loop_
_entity.id
_entity.type
_entity.pdbx_description
1 polymer ?
#
loop_
_entity_poly.entity_id
_entity_poly.type
_entity_poly.pdbx_seq_one_letter_code
_entity_poly.pdbx_strand_id
1 'polypeptide(L)'
;MKTKLIWIPLLLGLALAQPTPQTPTMPFEQHRTWRLTQQAAQEVAKAQAARAYLQNLNLAQRPEWLAQADALLSQAQSEMQSGNLFAARERADAAKKVYEAALRLNYVWMPTKRGPRAGWEYSEIYRAQDRIGRLEAELGYYRNNNPAVQSLLMAARTLQSTRPDVARKLADAGLDVIRADRGF
;
A
#
# COMPACT_ATOMS: atom_id res chain seq x y z
N MET A 1 -57.54 -35.58 64.47
CA MET A 1 -57.27 -34.44 63.58
C MET A 1 -56.48 -34.97 62.38
N LYS A 2 -57.00 -34.78 61.17
CA LYS A 2 -56.48 -35.26 59.87
C LYS A 2 -55.85 -34.07 59.12
N THR A 3 -54.69 -34.25 58.48
CA THR A 3 -54.31 -33.84 57.09
C THR A 3 -52.82 -34.09 56.87
N LYS A 4 -52.41 -35.16 56.18
CA LYS A 4 -52.20 -35.34 54.73
C LYS A 4 -51.01 -34.55 54.14
N LEU A 5 -49.89 -35.28 54.00
CA LEU A 5 -48.78 -35.03 53.08
C LEU A 5 -49.31 -34.84 51.65
N ILE A 6 -48.89 -33.79 50.96
CA ILE A 6 -49.11 -33.61 49.52
C ILE A 6 -47.73 -33.50 48.86
N TRP A 7 -47.44 -34.49 48.03
CA TRP A 7 -46.33 -34.54 47.08
C TRP A 7 -46.49 -33.45 46.02
N ILE A 8 -45.40 -32.74 45.69
CA ILE A 8 -45.33 -31.86 44.52
C ILE A 8 -44.56 -32.60 43.42
N PRO A 9 -45.15 -32.84 42.24
CA PRO A 9 -44.49 -33.56 41.16
C PRO A 9 -43.44 -32.69 40.45
N LEU A 10 -42.34 -33.34 40.07
CA LEU A 10 -41.36 -32.89 39.09
C LEU A 10 -42.06 -32.40 37.81
N LEU A 11 -41.87 -31.13 37.48
CA LEU A 11 -42.11 -30.62 36.13
C LEU A 11 -40.78 -30.64 35.37
N LEU A 12 -40.59 -31.70 34.58
CA LEU A 12 -39.66 -31.73 33.45
C LEU A 12 -40.09 -30.64 32.46
N GLY A 13 -39.47 -29.47 32.55
CA GLY A 13 -39.55 -28.43 31.54
C GLY A 13 -38.64 -28.78 30.37
N LEU A 14 -39.24 -28.99 29.20
CA LEU A 14 -38.54 -29.19 27.93
C LEU A 14 -37.47 -28.12 27.72
N ALA A 15 -36.23 -28.56 27.53
CA ALA A 15 -35.18 -27.73 26.98
C ALA A 15 -35.61 -27.32 25.56
N LEU A 16 -36.04 -26.07 25.40
CA LEU A 16 -36.16 -25.42 24.11
C LEU A 16 -34.78 -25.46 23.46
N ALA A 17 -34.63 -26.30 22.45
CA ALA A 17 -33.52 -26.25 21.52
C ALA A 17 -33.49 -24.84 20.92
N GLN A 18 -32.59 -23.99 21.41
CA GLN A 18 -32.31 -22.71 20.79
C GLN A 18 -31.83 -23.02 19.36
N PRO A 19 -32.49 -22.52 18.30
CA PRO A 19 -31.88 -22.57 16.99
C PRO A 19 -30.56 -21.82 17.09
N THR A 20 -29.47 -22.50 16.75
CA THR A 20 -28.14 -21.89 16.66
C THR A 20 -28.26 -20.60 15.86
N PRO A 21 -27.74 -19.46 16.35
CA PRO A 21 -27.73 -18.24 15.57
C PRO A 21 -26.95 -18.54 14.28
N GLN A 22 -27.65 -18.49 13.14
CA GLN A 22 -27.01 -18.58 11.84
C GLN A 22 -26.01 -17.44 11.78
N THR A 23 -24.73 -17.76 11.85
CA THR A 23 -23.67 -16.79 11.58
C THR A 23 -23.93 -16.24 10.17
N PRO A 24 -24.18 -14.93 10.02
CA PRO A 24 -24.44 -14.36 8.71
C PRO A 24 -23.21 -14.63 7.84
N THR A 25 -23.37 -15.52 6.86
CA THR A 25 -22.34 -15.83 5.88
C THR A 25 -22.32 -14.62 4.96
N MET A 26 -21.34 -13.72 5.16
CA MET A 26 -21.20 -12.56 4.29
C MET A 26 -21.07 -13.05 2.83
N PRO A 27 -21.84 -12.52 1.87
CA PRO A 27 -21.67 -12.87 0.47
C PRO A 27 -20.22 -12.68 0.01
N PHE A 28 -19.76 -13.50 -0.94
CA PHE A 28 -18.37 -13.50 -1.42
C PHE A 28 -17.90 -12.11 -1.90
N GLU A 29 -18.79 -11.32 -2.49
CA GLU A 29 -18.50 -9.95 -2.94
C GLU A 29 -18.24 -8.96 -1.79
N GLN A 30 -18.94 -9.13 -0.66
CA GLN A 30 -18.69 -8.32 0.55
C GLN A 30 -17.32 -8.64 1.16
N HIS A 31 -16.89 -9.92 1.13
CA HIS A 31 -15.56 -10.31 1.58
C HIS A 31 -14.44 -9.70 0.72
N ARG A 32 -14.61 -9.68 -0.61
CA ARG A 32 -13.60 -9.11 -1.54
C ARG A 32 -13.46 -7.60 -1.34
N THR A 33 -14.58 -6.90 -1.24
CA THR A 33 -14.62 -5.45 -1.04
C THR A 33 -14.00 -5.09 0.31
N TRP A 34 -14.38 -5.79 1.39
CA TRP A 34 -13.81 -5.57 2.72
C TRP A 34 -12.28 -5.75 2.76
N ARG A 35 -11.75 -6.80 2.11
CA ARG A 35 -10.29 -7.01 2.03
C ARG A 35 -9.59 -5.87 1.28
N LEU A 36 -10.16 -5.41 0.17
CA LEU A 36 -9.61 -4.29 -0.59
C LEU A 36 -9.65 -2.99 0.23
N THR A 37 -10.72 -2.75 0.99
CA THR A 37 -10.79 -1.59 1.89
C THR A 37 -9.70 -1.64 2.94
N GLN A 38 -9.48 -2.80 3.57
CA GLN A 38 -8.41 -2.96 4.56
C GLN A 38 -7.03 -2.74 3.94
N GLN A 39 -6.77 -3.29 2.75
CA GLN A 39 -5.50 -3.11 2.05
C GLN A 39 -5.25 -1.65 1.67
N ALA A 40 -6.26 -0.97 1.11
CA ALA A 40 -6.16 0.43 0.75
C ALA A 40 -5.90 1.30 1.99
N ALA A 41 -6.66 1.09 3.07
CA ALA A 41 -6.46 1.80 4.33
C ALA A 41 -5.06 1.56 4.92
N GLN A 42 -4.56 0.33 4.84
CA GLN A 42 -3.23 -0.02 5.31
C GLN A 42 -2.13 0.67 4.50
N GLU A 43 -2.24 0.70 3.16
CA GLU A 43 -1.24 1.37 2.32
C GLU A 43 -1.29 2.89 2.49
N VAL A 44 -2.47 3.49 2.64
CA VAL A 44 -2.61 4.92 2.98
C VAL A 44 -1.94 5.22 4.33
N ALA A 45 -2.17 4.38 5.35
CA ALA A 45 -1.54 4.56 6.66
C ALA A 45 0.00 4.43 6.58
N LYS A 46 0.54 3.48 5.81
CA LYS A 46 1.98 3.34 5.59
C LYS A 46 2.58 4.56 4.89
N ALA A 47 1.91 5.07 3.87
CA ALA A 47 2.34 6.27 3.15
C ALA A 47 2.32 7.51 4.07
N GLN A 48 1.27 7.68 4.88
CA GLN A 48 1.19 8.73 5.89
C GLN A 48 2.32 8.62 6.93
N ALA A 49 2.61 7.41 7.41
CA ALA A 49 3.71 7.19 8.34
C ALA A 49 5.08 7.54 7.73
N ALA A 50 5.33 7.13 6.48
CA ALA A 50 6.56 7.47 5.76
C ALA A 50 6.70 8.99 5.55
N ARG A 51 5.60 9.68 5.21
CA ARG A 51 5.54 11.13 5.10
C ARG A 51 5.86 11.82 6.43
N ALA A 52 5.21 11.42 7.51
CA ALA A 52 5.41 12.00 8.84
C ALA A 52 6.86 11.80 9.31
N TYR A 53 7.41 10.61 9.09
CA TYR A 53 8.81 10.33 9.40
C TYR A 53 9.75 11.25 8.60
N LEU A 54 9.50 11.41 7.30
CA LEU A 54 10.28 12.31 6.44
C LEU A 54 10.20 13.78 6.89
N GLN A 55 9.02 14.25 7.30
CA GLN A 55 8.83 15.61 7.80
C GLN A 55 9.64 15.88 9.07
N ASN A 56 9.76 14.89 9.96
CA ASN A 56 10.50 15.02 11.21
C ASN A 56 12.03 15.06 11.02
N LEU A 57 12.55 14.65 9.85
CA LEU A 57 13.99 14.53 9.60
C LEU A 57 14.66 15.83 9.14
N ASN A 58 13.91 16.91 8.95
CA ASN A 58 14.39 18.21 8.46
C ASN A 58 15.45 18.07 7.34
N LEU A 59 15.08 17.39 6.25
CA LEU A 59 16.00 17.04 5.18
C LEU A 59 16.70 18.27 4.61
N ALA A 60 18.03 18.22 4.54
CA ALA A 60 18.86 19.28 3.98
C ALA A 60 18.57 19.55 2.49
N GLN A 61 18.14 18.52 1.75
CA GLN A 61 17.75 18.65 0.36
C GLN A 61 16.48 17.85 0.11
N ARG A 62 15.39 18.57 -0.17
CA ARG A 62 14.12 17.96 -0.59
C ARG A 62 14.12 17.82 -2.11
N PRO A 63 14.05 16.59 -2.64
CA PRO A 63 13.98 16.40 -4.08
C PRO A 63 12.62 16.88 -4.63
N GLU A 64 12.62 17.51 -5.81
CA GLU A 64 11.41 18.06 -6.46
C GLU A 64 10.32 17.01 -6.68
N TRP A 65 10.69 15.77 -7.00
CA TRP A 65 9.75 14.67 -7.20
C TRP A 65 9.01 14.24 -5.92
N LEU A 66 9.41 14.74 -4.74
CA LEU A 66 8.70 14.50 -3.49
C LEU A 66 7.30 15.13 -3.49
N ALA A 67 7.10 16.24 -4.21
CA ALA A 67 5.78 16.84 -4.38
C ALA A 67 4.79 15.88 -5.06
N GLN A 68 5.28 14.98 -5.92
CA GLN A 68 4.46 13.93 -6.53
C GLN A 68 3.95 12.94 -5.49
N ALA A 69 4.72 12.63 -4.45
CA ALA A 69 4.28 11.75 -3.37
C ALA A 69 3.12 12.36 -2.58
N ASP A 70 3.19 13.65 -2.26
CA ASP A 70 2.12 14.38 -1.57
C ASP A 70 0.84 14.42 -2.41
N ALA A 71 0.96 14.66 -3.72
CA ALA A 71 -0.17 14.62 -4.66
C ALA A 71 -0.79 13.22 -4.73
N LEU A 72 0.02 12.17 -4.89
CA LEU A 72 -0.44 10.77 -4.94
C LEU A 72 -1.13 10.34 -3.64
N LEU A 73 -0.59 10.74 -2.48
CA LEU A 73 -1.22 10.44 -1.19
C LEU A 73 -2.57 11.15 -1.04
N SER A 74 -2.66 12.42 -1.46
CA SER A 74 -3.93 13.16 -1.45
C SER A 74 -4.96 12.52 -2.38
N GLN A 75 -4.54 12.10 -3.58
CA GLN A 75 -5.38 11.37 -4.52
C GLN A 75 -5.85 10.05 -3.92
N ALA A 76 -4.96 9.26 -3.32
CA ALA A 76 -5.31 7.99 -2.68
C ALA A 76 -6.35 8.16 -1.56
N GLN A 77 -6.27 9.24 -0.77
CA GLN A 77 -7.26 9.53 0.27
C GLN A 77 -8.65 9.85 -0.33
N SER A 78 -8.70 10.63 -1.41
CA SER A 78 -9.94 10.87 -2.18
C SER A 78 -10.46 9.59 -2.84
N GLU A 79 -9.54 8.79 -3.38
CA GLU A 79 -9.62 7.39 -3.79
C GLU A 79 -10.50 6.55 -2.86
N MET A 80 -10.02 6.51 -1.62
CA MET A 80 -10.60 5.70 -0.56
C MET A 80 -11.98 6.22 -0.13
N GLN A 81 -12.18 7.54 -0.10
CA GLN A 81 -13.46 8.17 0.24
C GLN A 81 -14.53 7.96 -0.84
N SER A 82 -14.14 7.95 -2.11
CA SER A 82 -15.06 7.76 -3.25
C SER A 82 -15.35 6.28 -3.56
N GLY A 83 -14.73 5.34 -2.83
CA GLY A 83 -14.92 3.90 -3.02
C GLY A 83 -14.08 3.28 -4.14
N ASN A 84 -13.18 4.03 -4.78
CA ASN A 84 -12.22 3.49 -5.74
C ASN A 84 -10.99 2.91 -5.02
N LEU A 85 -11.22 1.81 -4.31
CA LEU A 85 -10.28 1.20 -3.36
C LEU A 85 -9.00 0.67 -4.03
N PHE A 86 -9.11 0.19 -5.27
CA PHE A 86 -7.95 -0.30 -6.01
C PHE A 86 -6.99 0.83 -6.34
N ALA A 87 -7.50 1.90 -6.96
CA ALA A 87 -6.67 3.06 -7.29
C ALA A 87 -6.10 3.71 -6.03
N ALA A 88 -6.88 3.76 -4.94
CA ALA A 88 -6.43 4.26 -3.65
C ALA A 88 -5.23 3.46 -3.12
N ARG A 89 -5.29 2.12 -3.19
CA ARG A 89 -4.20 1.25 -2.77
C ARG A 89 -2.93 1.48 -3.59
N GLU A 90 -3.07 1.48 -4.92
CA GLU A 90 -1.93 1.62 -5.83
C GLU A 90 -1.28 3.01 -5.73
N ARG A 91 -2.07 4.10 -5.66
CA ARG A 91 -1.53 5.46 -5.46
C ARG A 91 -0.90 5.65 -4.09
N ALA A 92 -1.45 5.02 -3.05
CA ALA A 92 -0.83 5.03 -1.73
C ALA A 92 0.50 4.27 -1.70
N ASP A 93 0.59 3.09 -2.33
CA ASP A 93 1.84 2.33 -2.44
C ASP A 93 2.88 3.10 -3.26
N ALA A 94 2.47 3.75 -4.36
CA ALA A 94 3.31 4.66 -5.13
C ALA A 94 3.86 5.80 -4.26
N ALA A 95 2.98 6.53 -3.55
CA ALA A 95 3.38 7.62 -2.66
C ALA A 95 4.38 7.15 -1.60
N LYS A 96 4.11 6.00 -0.95
CA LYS A 96 5.01 5.37 0.02
C LYS A 96 6.38 5.10 -0.58
N LYS A 97 6.45 4.50 -1.78
CA LYS A 97 7.72 4.22 -2.46
C LYS A 97 8.51 5.48 -2.76
N VAL A 98 7.85 6.57 -3.13
CA VAL A 98 8.49 7.88 -3.34
C VAL A 98 9.03 8.44 -2.01
N TYR A 99 8.25 8.41 -0.91
CA TYR A 99 8.76 8.82 0.40
C TYR A 99 9.97 7.98 0.85
N GLU A 100 9.90 6.65 0.67
CA GLU A 100 11.02 5.74 0.98
C GLU A 100 12.25 6.01 0.10
N ALA A 101 12.05 6.36 -1.18
CA ALA A 101 13.12 6.78 -2.08
C ALA A 101 13.81 8.05 -1.53
N ALA A 102 13.05 9.01 -1.01
CA ALA A 102 13.61 10.24 -0.46
C ALA A 102 14.37 9.99 0.85
N LEU A 103 13.89 9.09 1.70
CA LEU A 103 14.59 8.65 2.91
C LEU A 103 15.93 7.98 2.57
N ARG A 104 15.96 7.14 1.53
CA ARG A 104 17.18 6.48 1.04
C ARG A 104 18.18 7.46 0.45
N LEU A 105 17.69 8.41 -0.36
CA LEU A 105 18.54 9.44 -0.95
C LEU A 105 19.30 10.23 0.13
N ASN A 106 18.64 10.50 1.25
CA ASN A 106 19.20 11.20 2.40
C ASN A 106 19.94 10.28 3.39
N TYR A 107 20.23 9.03 3.01
CA TYR A 107 20.90 8.01 3.86
C TYR A 107 20.20 7.69 5.19
N VAL A 108 18.95 8.11 5.36
CA VAL A 108 18.19 7.85 6.59
C VAL A 108 17.61 6.43 6.62
N TRP A 109 17.50 5.81 5.44
CA TRP A 109 17.13 4.41 5.31
C TRP A 109 18.37 3.57 4.97
N MET A 110 18.97 2.93 5.98
CA MET A 110 20.00 1.92 5.75
C MET A 110 19.35 0.54 5.51
N PRO A 111 19.67 -0.16 4.40
CA PRO A 111 19.38 -1.59 4.32
C PRO A 111 20.14 -2.32 5.43
N THR A 112 19.50 -3.34 6.00
CA THR A 112 20.06 -4.23 7.02
C THR A 112 21.49 -4.67 6.69
N LYS A 113 22.37 -4.52 7.68
CA LYS A 113 23.82 -4.83 7.73
C LYS A 113 24.28 -6.07 6.95
N ARG A 114 24.33 -6.00 5.63
CA ARG A 114 25.25 -6.80 4.81
C ARG A 114 26.01 -5.79 3.97
N GLY A 115 27.28 -5.59 4.32
CA GLY A 115 28.17 -4.69 3.59
C GLY A 115 28.20 -5.02 2.09
N PRO A 116 28.62 -4.08 1.24
CA PRO A 116 28.65 -4.27 -0.20
C PRO A 116 29.48 -5.52 -0.51
N ARG A 117 28.82 -6.61 -0.92
CA ARG A 117 29.51 -7.73 -1.55
C ARG A 117 29.88 -7.28 -2.95
N ALA A 118 31.12 -7.46 -3.37
CA ALA A 118 31.52 -7.24 -4.75
C ALA A 118 30.53 -7.96 -5.69
N GLY A 119 29.90 -7.21 -6.59
CA GLY A 119 28.82 -7.70 -7.48
C GLY A 119 27.39 -7.34 -7.06
N TRP A 120 27.14 -6.94 -5.81
CA TRP A 120 25.80 -6.52 -5.34
C TRP A 120 25.41 -5.16 -5.94
N GLU A 121 26.36 -4.24 -6.03
CA GLU A 121 26.17 -2.92 -6.65
C GLU A 121 25.87 -3.03 -8.15
N TYR A 122 26.60 -3.88 -8.87
CA TYR A 122 26.30 -4.21 -10.27
C TYR A 122 24.88 -4.76 -10.39
N SER A 123 24.48 -5.69 -9.51
CA SER A 123 23.13 -6.26 -9.55
C SER A 123 22.01 -5.23 -9.31
N GLU A 124 22.22 -4.23 -8.44
CA GLU A 124 21.21 -3.19 -8.19
C GLU A 124 21.11 -2.20 -9.35
N ILE A 125 22.22 -1.88 -10.03
CA ILE A 125 22.18 -1.08 -11.27
C ILE A 125 21.32 -1.80 -12.30
N TYR A 126 21.60 -3.06 -12.62
CA TYR A 126 20.82 -3.85 -13.59
C TYR A 126 19.33 -3.92 -13.24
N ARG A 127 19.01 -4.11 -11.95
CA ARG A 127 17.62 -4.11 -11.47
C ARG A 127 16.94 -2.76 -11.66
N ALA A 128 17.67 -1.67 -11.44
CA ALA A 128 17.16 -0.33 -11.72
C ALA A 128 16.90 -0.15 -13.23
N GLN A 129 17.83 -0.59 -14.09
CA GLN A 129 17.67 -0.50 -15.55
C GLN A 129 16.46 -1.30 -16.03
N ASP A 130 16.28 -2.54 -15.55
CA ASP A 130 15.12 -3.38 -15.88
C ASP A 130 13.81 -2.70 -15.48
N ARG A 131 13.72 -2.13 -14.27
CA ARG A 131 12.51 -1.44 -13.82
C ARG A 131 12.24 -0.15 -14.59
N ILE A 132 13.26 0.64 -14.89
CA ILE A 132 13.15 1.83 -15.74
C ILE A 132 12.66 1.42 -17.14
N GLY A 133 13.25 0.40 -17.75
CA GLY A 133 12.84 -0.10 -19.06
C GLY A 133 11.40 -0.61 -19.08
N ARG A 134 10.95 -1.29 -18.03
CA ARG A 134 9.54 -1.70 -17.87
C ARG A 134 8.62 -0.48 -17.79
N LEU A 135 8.98 0.53 -17.01
CA LEU A 135 8.19 1.76 -16.89
C LEU A 135 8.07 2.48 -18.24
N GLU A 136 9.17 2.58 -18.98
CA GLU A 136 9.20 3.16 -20.33
C GLU A 136 8.32 2.38 -21.31
N ALA A 137 8.40 1.05 -21.27
CA ALA A 137 7.58 0.18 -22.11
C ALA A 137 6.09 0.35 -21.78
N GLU A 138 5.70 0.41 -20.50
CA GLU A 138 4.31 0.63 -20.10
C GLU A 138 3.81 2.02 -20.47
N LEU A 139 4.62 3.07 -20.28
CA LEU A 139 4.30 4.43 -20.73
C LEU A 139 4.03 4.47 -22.24
N GLY A 140 4.90 3.86 -23.04
CA GLY A 140 4.77 3.80 -24.50
C GLY A 140 3.57 2.97 -24.95
N TYR A 141 3.36 1.81 -24.33
CA TYR A 141 2.29 0.88 -24.68
C TYR A 141 0.90 1.44 -24.36
N TYR A 142 0.71 2.01 -23.16
CA TYR A 142 -0.59 2.55 -22.73
C TYR A 142 -0.81 4.01 -23.15
N ARG A 143 0.16 4.66 -23.80
CA ARG A 143 0.13 6.10 -24.12
C ARG A 143 -0.27 6.95 -22.91
N ASN A 144 0.27 6.60 -21.73
CA ASN A 144 -0.09 7.27 -20.50
C ASN A 144 0.55 8.67 -20.45
N ASN A 145 -0.27 9.70 -20.36
CA ASN A 145 0.13 11.11 -20.32
C ASN A 145 0.19 11.68 -18.89
N ASN A 146 0.22 10.82 -17.87
CA ASN A 146 0.25 11.25 -16.48
C ASN A 146 1.58 11.95 -16.16
N PRO A 147 1.56 13.25 -15.80
CA PRO A 147 2.77 14.03 -15.56
C PRO A 147 3.56 13.53 -14.35
N ALA A 148 2.90 12.90 -13.37
CA ALA A 148 3.58 12.31 -12.21
C ALA A 148 4.49 11.17 -12.65
N VAL A 149 4.02 10.30 -13.55
CA VAL A 149 4.80 9.15 -14.05
C VAL A 149 6.02 9.61 -14.84
N GLN A 150 5.86 10.64 -15.68
CA GLN A 150 6.96 11.22 -16.45
C GLN A 150 8.01 11.86 -15.53
N SER A 151 7.58 12.60 -14.50
CA SER A 151 8.47 13.19 -13.50
C SER A 151 9.25 12.11 -12.74
N LEU A 152 8.58 11.03 -12.32
CA LEU A 152 9.22 9.91 -11.63
C LEU A 152 10.21 9.17 -12.53
N LEU A 153 9.87 8.94 -13.81
CA LEU A 153 10.78 8.33 -14.78
C LEU A 153 12.03 9.18 -15.00
N MET A 154 11.86 10.50 -15.17
CA MET A 154 12.99 11.41 -15.35
C MET A 154 13.91 11.37 -14.13
N ALA A 155 13.35 11.40 -12.91
CA ALA A 155 14.11 11.29 -11.67
C ALA A 155 14.78 9.91 -11.50
N ALA A 156 14.15 8.83 -11.95
CA ALA A 156 14.75 7.50 -11.93
C ALA A 156 15.97 7.41 -12.86
N ARG A 157 15.86 7.96 -14.07
CA ARG A 157 16.97 7.99 -15.04
C ARG A 157 18.18 8.78 -14.53
N THR A 158 17.97 9.93 -13.89
CA THR A 158 19.09 10.74 -13.35
C THR A 158 19.82 10.04 -12.21
N LEU A 159 19.12 9.21 -11.44
CA LEU A 159 19.66 8.49 -10.30
C LEU A 159 20.14 7.07 -10.63
N GLN A 160 19.90 6.57 -11.84
CA GLN A 160 20.16 5.17 -12.22
C GLN A 160 21.59 4.69 -11.95
N SER A 161 22.59 5.54 -12.23
CA SER A 161 24.00 5.18 -12.08
C SER A 161 24.56 5.53 -10.70
N THR A 162 24.04 6.55 -10.03
CA THR A 162 24.57 7.06 -8.76
C THR A 162 23.84 6.50 -7.54
N ARG A 163 22.54 6.23 -7.67
CA ARG A 163 21.63 5.73 -6.63
C ARG A 163 20.63 4.73 -7.23
N PRO A 164 21.09 3.56 -7.68
CA PRO A 164 20.25 2.59 -8.40
C PRO A 164 19.07 2.09 -7.55
N ASP A 165 19.23 1.99 -6.23
CA ASP A 165 18.18 1.58 -5.30
C ASP A 165 17.05 2.62 -5.17
N VAL A 166 17.39 3.92 -5.27
CA VAL A 166 16.44 5.04 -5.30
C VAL A 166 15.75 5.09 -6.66
N ALA A 167 16.54 5.00 -7.75
CA ALA A 167 16.03 4.97 -9.12
C ALA A 167 15.01 3.84 -9.32
N ARG A 168 15.32 2.63 -8.84
CA ARG A 168 14.42 1.49 -8.87
C ARG A 168 13.09 1.77 -8.18
N LYS A 169 13.12 2.38 -6.99
CA LYS A 169 11.89 2.71 -6.26
C LYS A 169 11.02 3.74 -6.96
N LEU A 170 11.64 4.75 -7.58
CA LEU A 170 10.92 5.74 -8.36
C LEU A 170 10.27 5.11 -9.60
N ALA A 171 10.97 4.19 -10.26
CA ALA A 171 10.41 3.42 -11.38
C ALA A 171 9.25 2.52 -10.94
N ASP A 172 9.40 1.79 -9.82
CA ASP A 172 8.32 0.97 -9.25
C ASP A 172 7.10 1.83 -8.87
N ALA A 173 7.30 3.02 -8.29
CA ALA A 173 6.21 3.95 -8.00
C ALA A 173 5.49 4.40 -9.27
N GLY A 174 6.22 4.72 -10.34
CA GLY A 174 5.64 5.06 -11.64
C GLY A 174 4.76 3.94 -12.20
N LEU A 175 5.17 2.68 -12.07
CA LEU A 175 4.40 1.51 -12.50
C LEU A 175 3.09 1.38 -11.71
N ASP A 176 3.10 1.62 -10.40
CA ASP A 176 1.87 1.55 -9.60
C ASP A 176 0.91 2.70 -9.93
N VAL A 177 1.42 3.89 -10.30
CA VAL A 177 0.56 4.98 -10.80
C VAL A 177 -0.10 4.58 -12.12
N ILE A 178 0.64 3.97 -13.05
CA ILE A 178 0.05 3.42 -14.29
C ILE A 178 -1.02 2.38 -13.96
N ARG A 179 -0.76 1.50 -12.99
CA ARG A 179 -1.73 0.50 -12.54
C ARG A 179 -2.99 1.15 -11.99
N ALA A 180 -2.84 2.17 -11.14
CA ALA A 180 -3.96 2.94 -10.58
C ALA A 180 -4.82 3.60 -11.67
N ASP A 181 -4.18 4.19 -12.68
CA ASP A 181 -4.87 4.84 -13.80
C ASP A 181 -5.67 3.85 -14.66
N ARG A 182 -5.26 2.57 -14.68
CA ARG A 182 -5.90 1.50 -15.46
C ARG A 182 -6.98 0.73 -14.71
N GLY A 183 -6.90 0.70 -13.38
CA GLY A 183 -7.88 0.03 -12.52
C GLY A 183 -7.71 -1.47 -12.35
N PHE A 184 -6.55 -2.05 -12.71
CA PHE A 184 -6.20 -3.47 -12.46
C PHE A 184 -4.70 -3.74 -12.52
#